data_AF-A0A2W6SAU8-F1
#
_entry.id   AF-A0A2W6SAU8-F1
#
_cell.length_a   1.000
_cell.length_b   1.000
_cell.length_c   1.000
_cell.angle_alpha   90.00
_cell.angle_beta   90.00
_cell.angle_gamma   90.00
#
_symmetry.space_group_name_H-M   'P 1'
#
loop_
_entity.id
_entity.type
_entity.pdbx_description
1 polymer ?
#
loop_
_entity_poly.entity_id
_entity_poly.type
_entity_poly.pdbx_seq_one_letter_code
_entity_poly.pdbx_strand_id
1 'polypeptide(L)' 'MNLHIVALFRFNENYLMEAVELFQTLVKETRKEEGCLQYDLIEDKDNKGTFFLVELW' A
#
# COMPACT_ATOMS: atom_id res chain seq x y z
N MET A 1 -1.89 21.68 -6.13
CA MET A 1 -0.99 20.83 -6.93
C MET A 1 -0.94 19.54 -6.18
N ASN A 2 -1.38 18.44 -6.80
CA ASN A 2 -1.55 17.18 -6.08
C ASN A 2 -0.35 16.28 -6.36
N LEU A 3 0.15 15.61 -5.32
CA LEU A 3 1.29 14.70 -5.41
C LEU A 3 0.75 13.27 -5.59
N HIS A 4 1.21 12.61 -6.65
CA HIS A 4 0.85 11.22 -6.94
C HIS A 4 2.07 10.34 -6.72
N ILE A 5 1.90 9.28 -5.93
CA ILE A 5 2.98 8.32 -5.63
C ILE A 5 2.46 6.92 -5.90
N VAL A 6 3.29 6.11 -6.56
CA VAL A 6 3.07 4.67 -6.71
C VAL A 6 4.29 3.96 -6.15
N ALA A 7 4.13 3.29 -5.02
CA ALA A 7 5.18 2.51 -4.38
C ALA A 7 4.97 1.02 -4.67
N LEU A 8 6.00 0.37 -5.23
CA LEU A 8 6.01 -1.05 -5.58
C LEU A 8 6.79 -1.84 -4.53
N PHE A 9 6.17 -2.87 -3.98
CA PHE A 9 6.77 -3.78 -3.02
C PHE A 9 6.75 -5.22 -3.54
N ARG A 10 7.81 -5.97 -3.26
CA ARG A 10 7.89 -7.40 -3.54
C ARG A 10 8.37 -8.12 -2.29
N PHE A 11 7.56 -9.03 -1.78
CA PHE A 11 7.88 -9.82 -0.60
C PHE A 11 8.17 -11.26 -0.96
N ASN A 12 9.02 -11.88 -0.16
CA ASN A 12 9.12 -13.34 -0.15
C ASN A 12 7.80 -13.92 0.40
N GLU A 13 7.31 -15.00 -0.20
CA GLU A 13 6.03 -15.63 0.15
C GLU A 13 5.87 -15.95 1.64
N ASN A 14 6.98 -16.24 2.33
CA ASN A 14 6.97 -16.55 3.75
C ASN A 14 6.54 -15.38 4.65
N TYR A 15 6.57 -14.14 4.14
CA TYR A 15 6.25 -12.93 4.91
C TYR A 15 4.94 -12.26 4.45
N LEU A 16 4.17 -12.88 3.57
CA LEU A 16 2.98 -12.22 2.98
C LEU A 16 1.92 -11.87 4.02
N MET A 17 1.68 -12.77 4.96
CA MET A 17 0.67 -12.55 6.00
C MET A 17 1.04 -11.34 6.86
N GLU A 18 2.30 -11.29 7.32
CA GLU A 18 2.84 -10.18 8.11
C GLU A 18 2.82 -8.87 7.31
N ALA A 19 3.21 -8.90 6.03
CA ALA A 19 3.18 -7.73 5.17
C ALA A 19 1.77 -7.17 5.01
N VAL A 20 0.75 -8.03 4.81
CA VAL A 20 -0.65 -7.62 4.67
C VAL A 20 -1.15 -6.99 5.98
N GLU A 21 -0.87 -7.58 7.14
CA GLU A 21 -1.27 -7.03 8.44
C GLU A 21 -0.66 -5.64 8.69
N LEU A 22 0.64 -5.49 8.38
CA LEU A 22 1.34 -4.21 8.50
C LEU A 22 0.78 -3.16 7.53
N PHE A 23 0.53 -3.53 6.27
CA PHE A 23 -0.05 -2.60 5.30
C PHE A 23 -1.48 -2.19 5.63
N GLN A 24 -2.31 -3.09 6.15
CA GLN A 24 -3.66 -2.72 6.60
C GLN A 24 -3.61 -1.67 7.71
N THR A 25 -2.66 -1.79 8.63
CA THR A 25 -2.43 -0.80 9.67
C THR A 25 -1.96 0.52 9.08
N LEU A 26 -0.98 0.48 8.16
CA LEU A 26 -0.45 1.66 7.48
C LEU A 26 -1.55 2.41 6.73
N VAL A 27 -2.34 1.72 5.90
CA VAL A 27 -3.46 2.31 5.15
C VAL A 27 -4.46 3.00 6.09
N LYS A 28 -4.81 2.34 7.20
CA LYS A 28 -5.78 2.88 8.16
C LYS A 28 -5.27 4.16 8.84
N GLU A 29 -4.01 4.19 9.24
CA GLU A 29 -3.45 5.36 9.94
C GLU A 29 -3.14 6.50 8.97
N THR A 30 -2.58 6.23 7.80
CA THR A 30 -2.22 7.26 6.81
C THR A 30 -3.43 7.98 6.21
N ARG A 31 -4.56 7.28 6.04
CA ARG A 31 -5.82 7.93 5.61
C ARG A 31 -6.35 8.98 6.60
N LYS A 32 -5.82 9.05 7.83
CA LYS A 32 -6.18 10.07 8.82
C LYS A 32 -5.29 11.32 8.72
N GLU A 33 -4.20 11.26 7.97
CA GLU A 33 -3.27 12.37 7.81
C GLU A 33 -3.93 13.52 7.04
N GLU A 34 -3.66 14.75 7.48
CA GLU A 34 -4.15 15.94 6.78
C GLU A 34 -3.50 16.01 5.39
N GLY A 35 -4.34 16.19 4.36
CA GLY A 35 -3.90 16.19 2.97
C GLY A 35 -3.86 14.81 2.32
N CYS A 36 -4.12 13.71 3.04
CA CYS A 36 -4.30 12.42 2.37
C CYS A 36 -5.65 12.38 1.63
N LEU A 37 -5.61 12.31 0.29
CA LEU A 37 -6.80 12.22 -0.56
C LEU A 37 -7.09 10.78 -1.00
N GLN A 38 -6.05 9.96 -1.18
CA GLN A 38 -6.16 8.54 -1.51
C GLN A 38 -4.94 7.79 -0.96
N TYR A 39 -5.18 6.57 -0.46
CA TYR A 39 -4.11 5.65 -0.05
C TYR A 39 -4.61 4.22 -0.18
N ASP A 40 -4.30 3.56 -1.30
CA ASP A 40 -4.85 2.26 -1.65
C ASP A 40 -3.76 1.19 -1.71
N LEU A 41 -4.02 0.06 -1.06
CA LEU A 41 -3.22 -1.15 -1.16
C LEU A 41 -3.82 -2.09 -2.20
N ILE A 42 -3.02 -2.45 -3.20
CA ILE A 42 -3.42 -3.34 -4.30
C ILE A 42 -2.41 -4.50 -4.36
N GLU A 43 -2.88 -5.74 -4.40
CA GLU A 43 -2.04 -6.90 -4.73
C GLU A 43 -2.11 -7.17 -6.23
N ASP A 44 -0.97 -7.49 -6.83
CA ASP A 44 -0.90 -7.95 -8.21
C ASP A 44 -1.58 -9.32 -8.34
N LYS A 45 -2.58 -9.41 -9.23
CA LYS A 45 -3.32 -10.64 -9.50
C LYS A 45 -2.48 -11.74 -10.17
N ASP A 46 -1.44 -11.36 -10.89
CA ASP A 46 -0.60 -12.27 -11.69
C ASP A 46 0.72 -12.58 -10.96
N ASN A 47 1.16 -11.70 -10.06
CA ASN A 47 2.43 -11.82 -9.31
C ASN A 47 2.20 -11.79 -7.80
N LYS A 48 1.85 -12.95 -7.22
CA LYS A 48 1.65 -13.11 -5.77
C LYS A 48 2.80 -12.50 -4.96
N GLY A 49 2.47 -11.73 -3.95
CA GLY A 49 3.45 -11.03 -3.11
C GLY A 49 4.03 -9.75 -3.70
N THR A 50 3.53 -9.32 -4.85
CA THR A 50 3.75 -7.98 -5.38
C THR A 50 2.59 -7.08 -4.96
N PHE A 51 2.89 -5.98 -4.30
CA PHE A 51 1.91 -5.01 -3.83
C PHE A 51 2.23 -3.61 -4.33
N PHE A 52 1.18 -2.82 -4.49
CA PHE A 52 1.25 -1.40 -4.82
C PHE A 52 0.56 -0.60 -3.72
N LEU A 53 1.19 0.49 -3.31
CA LEU A 53 0.51 1.60 -2.63
C LEU A 53 0.32 2.72 -3.63
N VAL A 54 -0.93 3.09 -3.89
CA VAL A 54 -1.31 4.19 -4.78
C VAL A 54 -1.81 5.34 -3.92
N GLU A 55 -1.06 6.43 -3.92
CA GLU A 55 -1.25 7.56 -3.03
C GLU A 55 -1.57 8.83 -3.80
N LEU A 56 -2.50 9.61 -3.26
CA LEU A 56 -2.80 10.96 -3.68
C LEU A 56 -2.80 11.88 -2.46
N TRP A 57 -1.97 12.91 -2.52
CA TRP A 57 -1.88 13.96 -1.52
C TRP A 57 -2.22 15.33 -2.14
#